data_AF-A0A6A6UX46-F1
#
_entry.id   AF-A0A6A6UX46-F1
#
_cell.length_a   1.000
_cell.length_b   1.000
_cell.length_c   1.000
_cell.angle_alpha   90.00
_cell.angle_beta   90.00
_cell.angle_gamma   90.00
#
_symmetry.space_group_name_H-M   'P 1'
#
loop_
_entity.id
_entity.type
_entity.pdbx_description
1 polymer ?
#
loop_
_entity_poly.entity_id
_entity_poly.type
_entity_poly.pdbx_seq_one_letter_code
_entity_poly.pdbx_strand_id
1 'polypeptide(L)'
;MTEAAGLVIGVVALWKTCVTVFDTVDSSQRYGMDYELLRVKLEVERIRLLNWGDAVGIADAGAEKIDPRLKREDVRNTVTRVLGCIQHIFSASVELQSKYGLRPLGPQTASNAETEGEGQLILGHIFKRSYECLKKNAKERQRGTSIARIAAWVIHDKRQFNAMVLEIKGFNDNLESLFP
;
A
#
# COMPACT_ATOMS: atom_id res chain seq x y z
N MET A 1 24.68 11.58 -21.89
CA MET A 1 24.68 10.93 -20.56
C MET A 1 23.84 11.69 -19.53
N THR A 2 23.79 13.03 -19.57
CA THR A 2 22.97 13.86 -18.67
C THR A 2 21.46 13.60 -18.78
N GLU A 3 20.95 13.33 -19.98
CA GLU A 3 19.51 13.04 -20.20
C GLU A 3 19.06 11.73 -19.53
N ALA A 4 19.85 10.66 -19.67
CA ALA A 4 19.56 9.38 -19.02
C ALA A 4 19.60 9.50 -17.48
N ALA A 5 20.54 10.28 -16.94
CA ALA A 5 20.60 10.56 -15.51
C ALA A 5 19.37 11.34 -15.02
N GLY A 6 18.93 12.37 -15.76
CA GLY A 6 17.72 13.13 -15.45
C GLY A 6 16.44 12.30 -15.47
N LEU A 7 16.33 11.36 -16.41
CA LEU A 7 15.16 10.48 -16.52
C LEU A 7 15.11 9.44 -15.39
N VAL A 8 16.26 8.95 -14.90
CA VAL A 8 16.29 8.05 -13.74
C VAL A 8 15.92 8.80 -12.45
N ILE A 9 16.30 10.07 -12.31
CA ILE A 9 15.84 10.92 -11.20
C ILE A 9 14.31 11.03 -11.19
N GLY A 10 13.68 11.11 -12.37
CA GLY A 10 12.23 11.09 -12.50
C GLY A 10 11.59 9.81 -11.97
N VAL A 11 12.18 8.65 -12.25
CA VAL A 11 11.74 7.35 -11.70
C VAL A 11 11.87 7.31 -10.18
N VAL A 12 12.98 7.80 -9.64
CA VAL A 12 13.22 7.86 -8.18
C VAL A 12 12.16 8.70 -7.48
N ALA A 13 11.87 9.89 -8.01
CA ALA A 13 10.84 10.78 -7.45
C ALA A 13 9.47 10.11 -7.47
N LEU A 14 9.10 9.50 -8.61
CA LEU A 14 7.81 8.84 -8.78
C LEU A 14 7.65 7.63 -7.84
N TRP A 15 8.70 6.82 -7.72
CA TRP A 15 8.74 5.70 -6.77
C TRP A 15 8.58 6.19 -5.32
N LYS A 16 9.30 7.24 -4.91
CA LYS A 16 9.15 7.83 -3.56
C LYS A 16 7.71 8.27 -3.31
N THR A 17 7.09 8.97 -4.26
CA THR A 17 5.68 9.36 -4.17
C THR A 17 4.77 8.15 -3.99
N CYS A 18 4.98 7.10 -4.79
CA CYS A 18 4.22 5.85 -4.70
C CYS A 18 4.39 5.18 -3.33
N VAL A 19 5.60 5.13 -2.75
CA VAL A 19 5.80 4.55 -1.41
C VAL A 19 5.10 5.38 -0.33
N THR A 20 5.20 6.71 -0.41
CA THR A 20 4.61 7.60 0.60
C THR A 20 3.09 7.59 0.60
N VAL A 21 2.45 7.33 -0.54
CA VAL A 21 0.98 7.42 -0.64
C VAL A 21 0.27 6.27 0.09
N PHE A 22 0.94 5.15 0.34
CA PHE A 22 0.40 4.06 1.17
C PHE A 22 0.12 4.53 2.62
N ASP A 23 0.88 5.49 3.13
CA ASP A 23 0.68 6.05 4.48
C ASP A 23 -0.63 6.88 4.59
N THR A 24 -1.30 7.17 3.46
CA THR A 24 -2.53 7.99 3.44
C THR A 24 -3.81 7.20 3.71
N VAL A 25 -3.74 5.86 3.69
CA VAL A 25 -4.87 4.96 3.92
C VAL A 25 -4.75 4.38 5.33
N ASP A 26 -5.77 4.60 6.17
CA ASP A 26 -5.84 3.96 7.47
C ASP A 26 -7.16 3.21 7.69
N SER A 27 -7.10 2.21 8.54
CA SER A 27 -8.27 1.45 9.00
C SER A 27 -8.88 2.16 10.22
N SER A 28 -9.24 3.45 10.08
CA SER A 28 -9.60 4.27 11.24
C SER A 28 -11.08 4.16 11.67
N GLN A 29 -11.87 3.26 11.07
CA GLN A 29 -13.21 2.97 11.56
C GLN A 29 -13.33 1.52 11.99
N ARG A 30 -13.75 1.34 13.24
CA ARG A 30 -14.67 0.34 13.81
C ARG A 30 -14.86 -1.01 13.11
N TYR A 31 -13.82 -1.61 12.54
CA TYR A 31 -14.03 -2.84 11.80
C TYR A 31 -13.04 -3.94 12.18
N GLY A 32 -13.58 -5.16 12.26
CA GLY A 32 -12.92 -6.35 12.79
C GLY A 32 -11.79 -6.89 11.92
N MET A 33 -11.34 -8.09 12.27
CA MET A 33 -10.14 -8.78 11.73
C MET A 33 -9.95 -8.68 10.21
N ASP A 34 -11.02 -8.77 9.41
CA ASP A 34 -10.90 -8.76 7.95
C ASP A 34 -10.36 -7.43 7.39
N TYR A 35 -10.67 -6.30 8.01
CA TYR A 35 -10.12 -5.01 7.57
C TYR A 35 -8.64 -4.90 7.92
N GLU A 36 -8.25 -5.43 9.08
CA GLU A 36 -6.84 -5.51 9.46
C GLU A 36 -6.06 -6.44 8.54
N LEU A 37 -6.66 -7.56 8.12
CA LEU A 37 -6.07 -8.45 7.12
C LEU A 37 -5.83 -7.73 5.78
N LEU A 38 -6.82 -6.96 5.29
CA LEU A 38 -6.66 -6.17 4.06
C LEU A 38 -5.60 -5.07 4.20
N ARG A 39 -5.52 -4.43 5.37
CA ARG A 39 -4.46 -3.46 5.67
C ARG A 39 -3.08 -4.08 5.68
N VAL A 40 -2.92 -5.27 6.27
CA VAL A 40 -1.66 -6.02 6.22
C VAL A 40 -1.30 -6.38 4.78
N LYS A 41 -2.26 -6.80 3.95
CA LYS A 41 -1.98 -7.05 2.53
C LYS A 41 -1.52 -5.78 1.80
N LEU A 42 -2.14 -4.62 2.07
CA LEU A 42 -1.69 -3.35 1.51
C LEU A 42 -0.26 -3.00 1.97
N GLU A 43 0.06 -3.22 3.26
CA GLU A 43 1.41 -3.01 3.79
C GLU A 43 2.44 -3.97 3.15
N VAL A 44 2.07 -5.22 2.88
CA VAL A 44 2.92 -6.16 2.14
C VAL A 44 3.28 -5.56 0.77
N GLU A 45 2.31 -5.01 0.05
CA GLU A 45 2.58 -4.40 -1.26
C GLU A 45 3.45 -3.12 -1.16
N ARG A 46 3.33 -2.35 -0.07
CA ARG A 46 4.24 -1.23 0.23
C ARG A 46 5.69 -1.72 0.42
N ILE A 47 5.88 -2.78 1.21
CA ILE A 47 7.21 -3.37 1.45
C ILE A 47 7.79 -3.97 0.17
N ARG A 48 6.98 -4.62 -0.67
CA ARG A 48 7.44 -5.12 -1.98
C ARG A 48 7.94 -4.00 -2.88
N LEU A 49 7.21 -2.88 -2.94
CA LEU A 49 7.63 -1.71 -3.71
C LEU A 49 8.93 -1.09 -3.17
N LEU A 50 9.11 -1.07 -1.84
CA LEU A 50 10.37 -0.64 -1.19
C LEU A 50 11.53 -1.56 -1.60
N ASN A 51 11.37 -2.87 -1.41
CA ASN A 51 12.38 -3.87 -1.74
C ASN A 51 12.74 -3.83 -3.23
N TRP A 52 11.77 -3.63 -4.12
CA TRP A 52 12.04 -3.41 -5.54
C TRP A 52 12.92 -2.18 -5.77
N GLY A 53 12.62 -1.07 -5.09
CA GLY A 53 13.43 0.14 -5.16
C GLY A 53 14.86 -0.04 -4.67
N ASP A 54 15.06 -0.83 -3.61
CA ASP A 54 16.38 -1.24 -3.14
C ASP A 54 17.10 -2.11 -4.17
N ALA A 55 16.41 -3.12 -4.72
CA ALA A 55 16.97 -4.08 -5.67
C ALA A 55 17.45 -3.41 -6.97
N VAL A 56 16.69 -2.44 -7.49
CA VAL A 56 17.08 -1.71 -8.72
C VAL A 56 17.99 -0.51 -8.44
N GLY A 57 18.35 -0.27 -7.18
CA GLY A 57 19.32 0.74 -6.75
C GLY A 57 18.79 2.18 -6.80
N ILE A 58 17.47 2.40 -6.71
CA ILE A 58 16.85 3.73 -6.70
C ILE A 58 16.49 4.24 -5.29
N ALA A 59 16.49 3.35 -4.30
CA ALA A 59 16.28 3.71 -2.90
C ALA A 59 17.52 4.39 -2.28
N ASP A 60 18.71 3.97 -2.69
CA ASP A 60 19.99 4.56 -2.29
C ASP A 60 20.45 5.58 -3.36
N ALA A 61 20.76 6.81 -2.97
CA ALA A 61 20.95 7.93 -3.89
C ALA A 61 22.28 7.91 -4.70
N GLY A 62 23.01 6.79 -4.66
CA GLY A 62 24.27 6.61 -5.37
C GLY A 62 24.05 6.09 -6.78
N ALA A 63 24.35 6.91 -7.79
CA ALA A 63 24.20 6.57 -9.21
C ALA A 63 24.97 5.30 -9.66
N GLU A 64 25.93 4.85 -8.86
CA GLU A 64 26.77 3.68 -9.13
C GLU A 64 26.05 2.34 -8.91
N LYS A 65 24.93 2.31 -8.17
CA LYS A 65 24.17 1.08 -7.87
C LYS A 65 22.91 0.88 -8.72
N ILE A 66 22.58 1.84 -9.60
CA ILE A 66 21.36 1.78 -10.42
C ILE A 66 21.47 0.62 -11.41
N ASP A 67 20.45 -0.23 -11.46
CA ASP A 67 20.39 -1.34 -12.41
C ASP A 67 20.53 -0.80 -13.86
N PRO A 68 21.47 -1.34 -14.67
CA PRO A 68 21.69 -0.88 -16.04
C PRO A 68 20.46 -0.89 -16.95
N ARG A 69 19.45 -1.72 -16.67
CA ARG A 69 18.21 -1.79 -17.45
C ARG A 69 17.39 -0.52 -17.36
N LEU A 70 17.46 0.21 -16.24
CA LEU A 70 16.80 1.52 -16.13
C LEU A 70 17.40 2.57 -17.09
N LYS A 71 18.59 2.32 -17.65
CA LYS A 71 19.18 3.15 -18.71
C LYS A 71 18.52 2.88 -20.07
N ARG A 72 17.96 1.68 -20.27
CA ARG A 72 17.20 1.35 -21.49
C ARG A 72 15.88 2.11 -21.49
N GLU A 73 15.59 2.76 -22.61
CA GLU A 73 14.42 3.64 -22.73
C GLU A 73 13.09 2.89 -22.63
N ASP A 74 12.98 1.72 -23.27
CA ASP A 74 11.82 0.85 -23.24
C ASP A 74 11.45 0.40 -21.81
N VAL A 75 12.45 -0.08 -21.06
CA VAL A 75 12.28 -0.51 -19.67
C VAL A 75 11.91 0.68 -18.79
N ARG A 76 12.64 1.79 -18.89
CA ARG A 76 12.38 2.99 -18.10
C ARG A 76 10.98 3.55 -18.33
N ASN A 77 10.56 3.68 -19.58
CA ASN A 77 9.23 4.17 -19.93
C ASN A 77 8.14 3.25 -19.39
N THR A 78 8.35 1.93 -19.43
CA THR A 78 7.43 0.95 -18.85
C THR A 78 7.35 1.09 -17.34
N VAL A 79 8.50 1.17 -16.65
CA VAL A 79 8.57 1.39 -15.19
C VAL A 79 7.85 2.68 -14.79
N THR A 80 8.12 3.80 -15.47
CA THR A 80 7.46 5.08 -15.22
C THR A 80 5.95 4.96 -15.39
N ARG A 81 5.47 4.25 -16.42
CA ARG A 81 4.03 4.02 -16.64
C ARG A 81 3.40 3.20 -15.51
N VAL A 82 4.04 2.09 -15.10
CA VAL A 82 3.51 1.24 -14.03
C VAL A 82 3.46 1.99 -12.69
N LEU A 83 4.52 2.72 -12.34
CA LEU A 83 4.51 3.57 -11.14
C LEU A 83 3.45 4.69 -11.25
N GLY A 84 3.27 5.25 -12.44
CA GLY A 84 2.19 6.21 -12.71
C GLY A 84 0.80 5.62 -12.49
N CYS A 85 0.58 4.36 -12.87
CA CYS A 85 -0.67 3.64 -12.57
C CYS A 85 -0.88 3.45 -11.06
N ILE A 86 0.17 3.09 -10.31
CA ILE A 86 0.10 2.99 -8.85
C ILE A 86 -0.28 4.35 -8.26
N GLN A 87 0.41 5.43 -8.64
CA GLN A 87 0.08 6.79 -8.17
C GLN A 87 -1.36 7.18 -8.52
N HIS A 88 -1.84 6.82 -9.71
CA HIS A 88 -3.18 7.13 -10.17
C HIS A 88 -4.26 6.53 -9.26
N ILE A 89 -4.09 5.26 -8.84
CA ILE A 89 -5.01 4.60 -7.88
C ILE A 89 -5.23 5.49 -6.66
N PHE A 90 -4.17 6.07 -6.09
CA PHE A 90 -4.27 6.88 -4.87
C PHE A 90 -4.59 8.37 -5.10
N SER A 91 -4.52 8.85 -6.34
CA SER A 91 -4.80 10.26 -6.67
C SER A 91 -6.25 10.48 -7.11
N ALA A 92 -6.91 9.45 -7.62
CA ALA A 92 -8.28 9.51 -8.11
C ALA A 92 -9.29 9.46 -6.94
N SER A 93 -9.48 10.58 -6.25
CA SER A 93 -10.37 10.71 -5.07
C SER A 93 -11.81 10.22 -5.27
N VAL A 94 -12.31 10.27 -6.50
CA VAL A 94 -13.63 9.72 -6.88
C VAL A 94 -13.58 8.19 -7.01
N GLU A 95 -12.55 7.64 -7.66
CA GLU A 95 -12.37 6.19 -7.80
C GLU A 95 -12.02 5.53 -6.46
N LEU A 96 -11.24 6.22 -5.62
CA LEU A 96 -11.02 5.81 -4.23
C LEU A 96 -12.34 5.58 -3.51
N GLN A 97 -13.36 6.40 -3.76
CA GLN A 97 -14.68 6.25 -3.13
C GLN A 97 -15.59 5.24 -3.82
N SER A 98 -15.73 5.33 -5.14
CA SER A 98 -16.73 4.54 -5.89
C SER A 98 -16.23 3.16 -6.30
N LYS A 99 -14.94 3.03 -6.59
CA LYS A 99 -14.31 1.80 -7.12
C LYS A 99 -13.59 1.02 -6.02
N TYR A 100 -12.92 1.71 -5.10
CA TYR A 100 -12.08 1.09 -4.06
C TYR A 100 -12.66 1.19 -2.65
N GLY A 101 -13.83 1.81 -2.50
CA GLY A 101 -14.58 1.78 -1.26
C GLY A 101 -13.91 2.48 -0.09
N LEU A 102 -13.09 3.50 -0.35
CA LEU A 102 -12.55 4.41 0.64
C LEU A 102 -13.52 5.58 0.90
N ARG A 103 -13.42 6.23 2.04
CA ARG A 103 -14.10 7.52 2.29
C ARG A 103 -13.12 8.53 2.87
N PRO A 104 -13.24 9.82 2.52
CA PRO A 104 -12.46 10.87 3.17
C PRO A 104 -12.74 10.85 4.68
N LEU A 105 -11.72 11.10 5.49
CA LEU A 105 -11.89 11.27 6.93
C LEU A 105 -12.66 12.58 7.20
N GLY A 106 -13.99 12.49 7.32
CA GLY A 106 -14.86 13.61 7.70
C GLY A 106 -15.09 13.67 9.21
N PRO A 107 -15.45 14.83 9.79
CA PRO A 107 -15.78 14.93 11.20
C PRO A 107 -17.20 14.42 11.43
N GLN A 108 -17.46 13.12 11.60
CA GLN A 108 -18.74 12.67 12.17
C GLN A 108 -18.75 11.30 12.86
N THR A 109 -19.36 11.35 14.06
CA THR A 109 -20.21 10.40 14.79
C THR A 109 -19.96 8.90 14.63
N ALA A 110 -19.48 8.34 15.74
CA ALA A 110 -19.44 6.92 16.06
C ALA A 110 -20.78 6.21 15.80
N SER A 111 -20.91 5.49 14.68
CA SER A 111 -21.99 4.52 14.48
C SER A 111 -21.51 3.13 14.88
N ASN A 112 -22.20 2.52 15.84
CA ASN A 112 -21.88 1.22 16.43
C ASN A 112 -22.28 0.11 15.46
N ALA A 113 -21.35 -0.76 15.09
CA ALA A 113 -21.68 -2.05 14.49
C ALA A 113 -20.72 -3.11 15.04
N GLU A 114 -21.24 -3.87 15.99
CA GLU A 114 -20.67 -5.13 16.47
C GLU A 114 -20.83 -6.18 15.37
N THR A 115 -19.88 -7.10 15.26
CA THR A 115 -20.13 -8.56 15.11
C THR A 115 -18.78 -9.27 15.20
N GLU A 116 -18.59 -10.01 16.28
CA GLU A 116 -17.50 -10.96 16.47
C GLU A 116 -17.80 -12.24 15.68
N GLY A 117 -16.89 -12.64 14.79
CA GLY A 117 -16.90 -13.94 14.12
C GLY A 117 -15.83 -14.83 14.72
N GLU A 118 -16.24 -15.80 15.53
CA GLU A 118 -15.39 -16.86 16.08
C GLU A 118 -15.06 -17.87 14.96
N GLY A 119 -13.84 -17.77 14.43
CA GLY A 119 -13.25 -18.79 13.56
C GLY A 119 -12.02 -19.38 14.23
N GLN A 120 -12.23 -20.35 15.12
CA GLN A 120 -11.16 -21.08 15.78
C GLN A 120 -10.78 -22.31 14.97
N LEU A 121 -9.65 -22.26 14.26
CA LEU A 121 -8.99 -23.46 13.76
C LEU A 121 -7.47 -23.38 13.97
N ILE A 122 -7.03 -24.26 14.87
CA ILE A 122 -5.75 -24.97 14.97
C ILE A 122 -4.64 -24.42 14.03
N LEU A 123 -3.80 -23.53 14.54
CA LEU A 123 -2.56 -23.15 13.88
C LEU A 123 -1.50 -22.80 14.93
N GLY A 124 -0.32 -23.43 14.84
CA GLY A 124 0.70 -23.54 15.89
C GLY A 124 1.10 -22.23 16.59
N HIS A 125 1.73 -22.33 17.76
CA HIS A 125 2.01 -21.22 18.69
C HIS A 125 2.57 -19.92 18.08
N ILE A 126 3.33 -19.99 16.97
CA ILE A 126 3.83 -18.81 16.25
C ILE A 126 2.69 -18.08 15.51
N PHE A 127 1.81 -18.83 14.84
CA PHE A 127 0.60 -18.29 14.22
C PHE A 127 -0.38 -17.72 15.25
N LYS A 128 -0.50 -18.37 16.43
CA LYS A 128 -1.29 -17.82 17.54
C LYS A 128 -0.80 -16.44 17.95
N ARG A 129 0.52 -16.24 18.15
CA ARG A 129 1.08 -14.95 18.53
C ARG A 129 0.86 -13.87 17.48
N SER A 130 1.08 -14.18 16.21
CA SER A 130 0.86 -13.23 15.10
C SER A 130 -0.63 -12.88 14.95
N TYR A 131 -1.52 -13.87 15.06
CA TYR A 131 -2.97 -13.66 15.01
C TYR A 131 -3.49 -12.88 16.22
N GLU A 132 -2.98 -13.15 17.43
CA GLU A 132 -3.30 -12.38 18.64
C GLU A 132 -2.76 -10.96 18.54
N CYS A 133 -1.58 -10.75 17.97
CA CYS A 133 -1.04 -9.42 17.66
C CYS A 133 -1.96 -8.68 16.69
N LEU A 134 -2.42 -9.34 15.62
CA LEU A 134 -3.36 -8.78 14.67
C LEU A 134 -4.69 -8.40 15.34
N LYS A 135 -5.23 -9.30 16.17
CA LYS A 135 -6.45 -9.09 16.96
C LYS A 135 -6.28 -7.93 17.94
N LYS A 136 -5.13 -7.83 18.59
CA LYS A 136 -4.78 -6.76 19.52
C LYS A 136 -4.68 -5.41 18.80
N ASN A 137 -3.96 -5.35 17.68
CA ASN A 137 -3.82 -4.13 16.86
C ASN A 137 -5.18 -3.63 16.36
N ALA A 138 -6.03 -4.55 15.87
CA ALA A 138 -7.40 -4.24 15.48
C ALA A 138 -8.20 -3.65 16.66
N LYS A 139 -8.12 -4.23 17.87
CA LYS A 139 -8.77 -3.73 19.08
C LYS A 139 -8.21 -2.38 19.56
N GLU A 140 -6.90 -2.17 19.50
CA GLU A 140 -6.27 -0.92 19.91
C GLU A 140 -6.68 0.25 19.00
N ARG A 141 -6.72 0.02 17.68
CA ARG A 141 -7.21 1.02 16.70
C ARG A 141 -8.70 1.31 16.83
N GLN A 142 -9.50 0.35 17.33
CA GLN A 142 -10.90 0.59 17.68
C GLN A 142 -11.07 1.49 18.91
N ARG A 143 -10.13 1.45 19.88
CA ARG A 143 -10.23 2.20 21.15
C ARG A 143 -9.58 3.59 21.10
N GLY A 144 -8.61 3.80 20.21
CA GLY A 144 -7.86 5.04 20.08
C GLY A 144 -8.47 6.08 19.15
N THR A 145 -9.62 6.69 19.49
CA THR A 145 -10.19 7.84 18.75
C THR A 145 -9.69 9.19 19.27
N SER A 146 -8.38 9.47 19.19
CA SER A 146 -7.96 10.87 19.29
C SER A 146 -6.68 11.26 18.57
N ILE A 147 -5.65 10.42 18.43
CA ILE A 147 -4.35 10.92 17.93
C ILE A 147 -3.54 9.83 17.21
N ALA A 148 -4.02 9.36 16.06
CA ALA A 148 -3.15 8.71 15.08
C ALA A 148 -3.03 9.66 13.88
N ARG A 149 -1.81 9.86 13.35
CA ARG A 149 -1.49 10.71 12.17
C ARG A 149 -2.69 10.75 11.22
N ILE A 150 -3.24 11.94 10.98
CA ILE A 150 -4.48 12.15 10.22
C ILE A 150 -4.38 11.40 8.88
N ALA A 151 -4.97 10.22 8.83
CA ALA A 151 -5.11 9.47 7.60
C ALA A 151 -6.14 10.18 6.73
N ALA A 152 -5.88 10.28 5.43
CA ALA A 152 -6.78 10.97 4.52
C ALA A 152 -8.00 10.10 4.16
N TRP A 153 -7.86 8.77 4.22
CA TRP A 153 -8.83 7.81 3.71
C TRP A 153 -9.12 6.68 4.70
N VAL A 154 -10.39 6.29 4.78
CA VAL A 154 -10.91 5.19 5.61
C VAL A 154 -11.50 4.10 4.73
N ILE A 155 -11.22 2.83 5.03
CA ILE A 155 -11.81 1.68 4.32
C ILE A 155 -13.29 1.52 4.71
N HIS A 156 -14.19 1.66 3.74
CA HIS A 156 -15.64 1.48 3.90
C HIS A 156 -16.13 0.15 3.31
N ASP A 157 -15.67 -0.25 2.12
CA ASP A 157 -16.05 -1.52 1.47
C ASP A 157 -14.85 -2.46 1.32
N LYS A 158 -14.90 -3.61 2.00
CA LYS A 158 -13.83 -4.63 1.99
C LYS A 158 -13.55 -5.20 0.59
N ARG A 159 -14.58 -5.46 -0.20
CA ARG A 159 -14.44 -6.12 -1.51
C ARG A 159 -13.78 -5.18 -2.50
N GLN A 160 -14.25 -3.93 -2.51
CA GLN A 160 -13.69 -2.87 -3.34
C GLN A 160 -12.24 -2.57 -2.93
N PHE A 161 -11.96 -2.49 -1.64
CA PHE A 161 -10.59 -2.29 -1.18
C PHE A 161 -9.67 -3.49 -1.48
N ASN A 162 -10.18 -4.73 -1.40
CA ASN A 162 -9.42 -5.90 -1.85
C ASN A 162 -9.08 -5.83 -3.34
N ALA A 163 -9.98 -5.29 -4.18
CA ALA A 163 -9.68 -5.07 -5.60
C ALA A 163 -8.53 -4.07 -5.79
N MET A 164 -8.50 -2.99 -5.00
CA MET A 164 -7.37 -2.04 -4.98
C MET A 164 -6.04 -2.74 -4.68
N VAL A 165 -6.02 -3.55 -3.61
CA VAL A 165 -4.82 -4.28 -3.19
C VAL A 165 -4.37 -5.27 -4.28
N LEU A 166 -5.30 -5.95 -4.95
CA LEU A 166 -4.98 -6.86 -6.06
C LEU A 166 -4.44 -6.13 -7.30
N GLU A 167 -4.97 -4.95 -7.62
CA GLU A 167 -4.45 -4.13 -8.72
C GLU A 167 -3.01 -3.66 -8.41
N ILE A 168 -2.77 -3.16 -7.20
CA ILE A 168 -1.42 -2.77 -6.75
C ILE A 168 -0.47 -3.96 -6.80
N LYS A 169 -0.89 -5.14 -6.31
CA LYS A 169 -0.12 -6.37 -6.40
C LYS A 169 0.27 -6.67 -7.84
N GLY A 170 -0.68 -6.59 -8.79
CA GLY A 170 -0.40 -6.82 -10.20
C GLY A 170 0.63 -5.83 -10.77
N PHE A 171 0.59 -4.56 -10.35
CA PHE A 171 1.62 -3.58 -10.74
C PHE A 171 2.99 -3.90 -10.15
N ASN A 172 3.06 -4.31 -8.88
CA ASN A 172 4.31 -4.76 -8.26
C ASN A 172 4.87 -6.02 -8.94
N ASP A 173 4.02 -7.01 -9.24
CA ASP A 173 4.40 -8.22 -9.98
C ASP A 173 4.98 -7.86 -11.36
N ASN A 174 4.36 -6.89 -12.06
CA ASN A 174 4.87 -6.38 -13.34
C ASN A 174 6.22 -5.68 -13.19
N LEU A 175 6.40 -4.84 -12.16
CA LEU A 175 7.69 -4.17 -11.90
C LEU A 175 8.79 -5.19 -11.63
N GLU A 176 8.53 -6.16 -10.76
CA GLU A 176 9.47 -7.24 -10.44
C GLU A 176 9.83 -8.02 -11.70
N SER A 177 8.87 -8.37 -12.57
CA SER A 177 9.13 -9.15 -13.80
C SER A 177 10.07 -8.49 -14.82
N LEU A 178 10.30 -7.17 -14.73
CA LEU A 178 11.22 -6.45 -15.61
C LEU A 178 12.70 -6.62 -15.19
N PHE A 179 12.95 -7.15 -13.99
CA PHE A 179 14.27 -7.33 -13.37
C PHE A 179 14.40 -8.79 -12.87
N PRO A 180 15.58 -9.43 -12.88
CA PRO A 180 15.74 -10.83 -12.50
C PRO A 180 15.90 -11.03 -10.99
#